data_AF-A0A7L8GF41-F1
#
_entry.id   AF-A0A7L8GF41-F1
#
_cell.length_a   1.000
_cell.length_b   1.000
_cell.length_c   1.000
_cell.angle_alpha   90.00
_cell.angle_beta   90.00
_cell.angle_gamma   90.00
#
_symmetry.space_group_name_H-M   'P 1'
#
loop_
_entity.id
_entity.type
_entity.pdbx_description
1 polymer ?
#
loop_
_entity_poly.entity_id
_entity_poly.type
_entity_poly.pdbx_seq_one_letter_code
_entity_poly.pdbx_strand_id
1 'polypeptide(L)'
;ALILTISLGIIFTILQGMEYWMSSFTMSDSIFGSIFFATTGMHGIHVIIGTLFMIICLIRMKLNHFTNHHHTGMELMIWYWHFVDVVWLFLYLSY
;
A
#
# COMPACT_ATOMS: atom_id res chain seq x y z
N ALA A 1 16.63 -4.64 -3.97
CA ALA A 1 15.26 -5.11 -3.68
C ALA A 1 14.36 -3.98 -3.18
N LEU A 2 14.66 -3.31 -2.06
CA LEU A 2 13.75 -2.30 -1.45
C LEU A 2 13.35 -1.13 -2.38
N ILE A 3 14.25 -0.67 -3.25
CA ILE A 3 13.91 0.39 -4.23
C ILE A 3 12.87 -0.11 -5.25
N LEU A 4 12.96 -1.38 -5.65
CA LEU A 4 12.00 -1.99 -6.56
C LEU A 4 10.63 -2.11 -5.89
N THR A 5 10.56 -2.54 -4.63
CA THR A 5 9.28 -2.65 -3.89
C THR A 5 8.60 -1.30 -3.72
N ILE A 6 9.37 -0.24 -3.41
CA ILE A 6 8.86 1.13 -3.36
C ILE A 6 8.30 1.55 -4.72
N SER A 7 9.04 1.29 -5.81
CA SER A 7 8.58 1.64 -7.16
C SER A 7 7.27 0.93 -7.53
N LEU A 8 7.14 -0.35 -7.15
CA LEU A 8 5.92 -1.13 -7.38
C LEU A 8 4.74 -0.60 -6.56
N GLY A 9 4.95 -0.20 -5.30
CA GLY A 9 3.92 0.42 -4.47
C GLY A 9 3.41 1.77 -5.01
N ILE A 10 4.30 2.58 -5.58
CA ILE A 10 3.93 3.83 -6.26
C ILE A 10 3.10 3.52 -7.52
N ILE A 11 3.55 2.56 -8.34
CA ILE A 11 2.81 2.11 -9.52
C ILE A 11 1.42 1.62 -9.14
N PHE A 12 1.29 0.82 -8.08
CA PHE A 12 -0.01 0.35 -7.57
C PHE A 12 -0.95 1.52 -7.24
N THR A 13 -0.46 2.54 -6.53
CA THR A 13 -1.28 3.70 -6.15
C THR A 13 -1.75 4.51 -7.37
N ILE A 14 -0.88 4.63 -8.39
CA ILE A 14 -1.24 5.29 -9.67
C ILE A 14 -2.31 4.48 -10.40
N LEU A 15 -2.14 3.16 -10.50
CA LEU A 15 -3.12 2.28 -11.14
C LEU A 15 -4.47 2.32 -10.42
N GLN A 16 -4.48 2.36 -9.09
CA GLN A 16 -5.71 2.50 -8.30
C GLN A 16 -6.40 3.85 -8.58
N GLY A 17 -5.63 4.93 -8.69
CA GLY A 17 -6.17 6.24 -9.07
C GLY A 17 -6.74 6.25 -10.49
N MET A 18 -6.11 5.53 -11.42
CA MET A 18 -6.61 5.35 -12.78
C MET A 18 -7.91 4.54 -12.82
N GLU A 19 -8.02 3.49 -12.00
CA GLU A 19 -9.26 2.72 -11.84
C GLU A 19 -10.41 3.61 -11.38
N TYR A 20 -10.19 4.46 -10.37
CA TYR A 20 -11.20 5.40 -9.88
C TYR A 20 -11.59 6.48 -10.88
N TRP A 21 -10.68 6.86 -11.77
CA TRP A 21 -10.98 7.87 -12.79
C TRP A 21 -11.75 7.29 -13.98
N MET A 22 -11.49 6.03 -14.32
CA MET A 22 -12.14 5.33 -15.45
C MET A 22 -13.41 4.58 -15.06
N SER A 23 -13.73 4.47 -13.77
CA SER A 23 -14.93 3.77 -13.31
C SER A 23 -16.22 4.43 -13.82
N SER A 24 -17.17 3.62 -14.27
CA SER A 24 -18.47 4.09 -14.78
C SER A 24 -19.47 4.48 -13.68
N PHE A 25 -19.07 4.38 -12.40
CA PHE A 25 -19.89 4.69 -11.24
C PHE A 25 -19.10 5.52 -10.23
N THR A 26 -19.82 6.28 -9.42
CA THR A 26 -19.29 7.12 -8.36
C THR A 26 -19.67 6.59 -6.97
N MET A 27 -19.06 7.14 -5.92
CA MET A 27 -19.36 6.79 -4.54
C MET A 27 -20.83 7.00 -4.15
N SER A 28 -21.51 7.96 -4.79
CA SER A 28 -22.92 8.29 -4.52
C SER A 28 -23.93 7.51 -5.36
N ASP A 29 -23.49 6.74 -6.35
CA ASP A 29 -24.41 6.15 -7.33
C ASP A 29 -25.18 4.94 -6.79
N SER A 30 -24.59 4.18 -5.86
CA SER A 30 -25.21 2.98 -5.29
C SER A 30 -24.57 2.49 -4.00
N ILE A 31 -25.23 1.55 -3.34
CA ILE A 31 -24.67 0.82 -2.18
C ILE A 31 -23.37 0.10 -2.59
N PHE A 32 -23.32 -0.49 -3.78
CA PHE A 32 -22.08 -1.09 -4.30
C PHE A 32 -20.96 -0.06 -4.45
N GLY A 33 -21.23 1.08 -5.11
CA GLY A 33 -20.23 2.13 -5.30
C GLY A 33 -19.68 2.66 -3.97
N SER A 34 -20.57 2.95 -3.01
CA SER A 34 -20.15 3.41 -1.68
C SER A 34 -19.27 2.41 -0.93
N ILE A 35 -19.60 1.11 -0.94
CA ILE A 35 -18.81 0.07 -0.26
C ILE A 35 -17.47 -0.16 -1.00
N PHE A 36 -17.49 -0.20 -2.33
CA PHE A 36 -16.30 -0.32 -3.16
C PHE A 36 -15.29 0.78 -2.82
N PHE A 37 -15.65 2.05 -3.05
CA PHE A 37 -14.73 3.17 -2.82
C PHE A 37 -14.31 3.33 -1.35
N ALA A 38 -15.17 3.01 -0.39
CA ALA A 38 -14.81 3.06 1.03
C ALA A 38 -13.76 2.00 1.39
N THR A 39 -13.93 0.76 0.94
CA THR A 39 -13.02 -0.35 1.29
C THR A 39 -11.70 -0.28 0.52
N THR A 40 -11.74 -0.07 -0.80
CA THR A 40 -10.54 0.08 -1.62
C THR A 40 -9.81 1.38 -1.30
N GLY A 41 -10.53 2.46 -0.95
CA GLY A 41 -9.96 3.72 -0.51
C GLY A 41 -9.22 3.61 0.82
N MET A 42 -9.81 2.93 1.81
CA MET A 42 -9.16 2.68 3.10
C MET A 42 -7.88 1.85 2.92
N HIS A 43 -7.94 0.80 2.10
CA HIS A 43 -6.77 0.02 1.75
C HIS A 43 -5.70 0.84 1.02
N GLY A 44 -6.09 1.68 0.05
CA GLY A 44 -5.17 2.57 -0.66
C GLY A 44 -4.42 3.53 0.27
N ILE A 45 -5.08 4.05 1.31
CA ILE A 45 -4.41 4.85 2.36
C ILE A 45 -3.33 4.02 3.06
N HIS A 46 -3.60 2.76 3.40
CA HIS A 46 -2.61 1.88 4.03
C HIS A 46 -1.43 1.57 3.11
N VAL A 47 -1.65 1.40 1.80
CA VAL A 47 -0.57 1.26 0.81
C VAL A 47 0.31 2.50 0.78
N ILE A 48 -0.26 3.70 0.81
CA ILE A 48 0.50 4.96 0.88
C ILE A 48 1.32 5.04 2.18
N ILE A 49 0.74 4.69 3.32
CA ILE A 49 1.48 4.65 4.60
C ILE A 49 2.61 3.61 4.54
N GLY A 50 2.37 2.44 3.97
CA GLY A 50 3.36 1.39 3.79
C GLY A 50 4.52 1.82 2.90
N THR A 51 4.24 2.48 1.78
CA THR A 51 5.30 2.99 0.88
C THR A 51 6.13 4.09 1.55
N LEU A 52 5.50 5.01 2.28
CA LEU A 52 6.22 6.00 3.09
C LEU A 52 7.09 5.34 4.17
N PHE A 53 6.59 4.30 4.83
CA PHE A 53 7.36 3.57 5.83
C PHE A 53 8.59 2.89 5.22
N MET A 54 8.45 2.30 4.02
CA MET A 54 9.60 1.77 3.27
C MET A 54 10.60 2.86 2.88
N ILE A 55 10.15 4.03 2.44
CA ILE A 55 11.03 5.15 2.08
C ILE A 55 11.84 5.58 3.30
N ILE A 56 11.22 5.69 4.47
CA ILE A 56 11.93 6.03 5.72
C ILE A 56 12.94 4.93 6.08
N CYS A 57 12.58 3.65 5.97
CA CYS A 57 13.53 2.55 6.18
C CYS A 57 14.69 2.57 5.17
N LEU A 58 14.44 2.92 3.90
CA LEU A 58 15.49 3.06 2.89
C LEU A 58 16.47 4.18 3.25
N ILE A 59 15.97 5.33 3.71
CA ILE A 59 16.80 6.46 4.15
C ILE A 59 17.64 6.05 5.35
N ARG A 60 17.04 5.44 6.37
CA ARG A 60 17.75 4.95 7.56
C ARG A 60 18.80 3.90 7.23
N MET A 61 18.53 3.04 6.25
CA MET A 61 19.50 2.06 5.76
C MET A 61 20.68 2.73 5.06
N LYS A 62 20.44 3.75 4.23
CA LYS A 62 21.53 4.54 3.60
C LYS A 62 22.38 5.32 4.61
N LEU A 63 21.81 5.71 5.74
CA LEU A 63 22.52 6.35 6.86
C LEU A 63 23.20 5.34 7.80
N ASN A 64 23.21 4.04 7.47
CA ASN A 64 23.80 2.96 8.27
C ASN A 64 23.23 2.83 9.70
N HIS A 65 21.94 3.13 9.91
CA HIS A 65 21.29 3.03 11.22
C HIS A 65 20.86 1.60 11.60
N PHE A 66 21.03 0.61 10.71
CA PHE A 66 20.65 -0.77 10.95
C PHE A 66 21.87 -1.67 11.10
N THR A 67 21.82 -2.58 12.08
CA THR A 67 22.82 -3.63 12.27
C THR A 67 22.13 -5.00 12.24
N ASN A 68 22.91 -6.07 12.03
CA ASN A 68 22.38 -7.44 11.99
C ASN A 68 21.65 -7.87 13.28
N HIS A 69 21.87 -7.19 14.40
CA HIS A 69 21.17 -7.46 15.66
C HIS A 69 20.08 -6.42 16.00
N HIS A 70 20.09 -5.25 15.34
CA HIS A 70 19.16 -4.16 15.65
C HIS A 70 18.51 -3.61 14.37
N HIS A 71 17.56 -4.37 13.84
CA HIS A 71 16.82 -4.07 12.61
C HIS A 71 15.29 -4.19 12.77
N THR A 72 14.79 -4.05 13.99
CA THR A 72 13.35 -4.15 14.34
C THR A 72 12.46 -3.25 13.47
N GLY A 73 12.89 -2.03 13.17
CA GLY A 73 12.15 -1.12 12.29
C GLY A 73 12.01 -1.63 10.85
N MET A 74 13.00 -2.38 10.36
CA MET A 74 12.92 -3.03 9.04
C MET A 74 11.99 -4.25 9.08
N GLU A 75 12.05 -5.06 10.15
CA GLU A 75 11.15 -6.21 10.33
C GLU A 75 9.68 -5.76 10.37
N LEU A 76 9.36 -4.74 11.17
CA LEU A 76 8.01 -4.20 11.26
C LEU A 76 7.50 -3.64 9.92
N MET A 77 8.39 -3.05 9.12
CA MET A 77 8.06 -2.59 7.77
C MET A 77 7.70 -3.76 6.85
N ILE A 78 8.44 -4.86 6.91
CA ILE A 78 8.17 -6.06 6.11
C ILE A 78 6.82 -6.67 6.52
N TRP A 79 6.57 -6.80 7.83
CA TRP A 79 5.29 -7.29 8.34
C TRP A 79 4.12 -6.42 7.92
N TYR A 80 4.27 -5.09 8.02
CA TYR A 80 3.23 -4.16 7.58
C TYR A 80 2.93 -4.30 6.09
N TRP A 81 3.95 -4.43 5.26
CA TRP A 81 3.75 -4.60 3.83
C TRP A 81 3.03 -5.89 3.47
N HIS A 82 3.44 -7.02 4.05
CA HIS A 82 2.75 -8.29 3.82
C HIS A 82 1.31 -8.28 4.34
N PHE A 83 1.03 -7.59 5.45
CA PHE A 83 -0.35 -7.38 5.90
C PHE A 83 -1.19 -6.67 4.84
N VAL A 84 -0.66 -5.57 4.27
CA VAL A 84 -1.33 -4.82 3.21
C VAL A 84 -1.57 -5.72 1.99
N ASP A 85 -0.57 -6.48 1.54
CA ASP A 85 -0.71 -7.41 0.40
C ASP A 85 -1.84 -8.44 0.61
N VAL A 86 -1.93 -9.02 1.81
CA VAL A 86 -2.96 -10.01 2.14
C VAL A 86 -4.36 -9.37 2.12
N VAL A 87 -4.52 -8.17 2.68
CA VAL A 87 -5.81 -7.44 2.64
C VAL A 87 -6.21 -7.14 1.19
N TRP A 88 -5.25 -6.77 0.34
CA TRP A 88 -5.53 -6.53 -1.08
C TRP A 88 -6.06 -7.78 -1.78
N LEU A 89 -5.45 -8.94 -1.55
CA LEU A 89 -5.91 -10.20 -2.16
C LEU A 89 -7.36 -10.51 -1.79
N PHE A 90 -7.78 -10.26 -0.54
CA PHE A 90 -9.17 -10.43 -0.15
C PHE A 90 -10.11 -9.44 -0.84
N LEU A 91 -9.72 -8.17 -0.95
CA LEU A 91 -10.52 -7.15 -1.64
C LEU A 91 -10.68 -7.49 -3.13
N TYR A 92 -9.58 -7.86 -3.80
CA TYR A 92 -9.56 -8.21 -5.21
C TYR A 92 -10.42 -9.44 -5.52
N LEU A 93 -10.50 -10.42 -4.61
CA LEU A 93 -11.36 -11.59 -4.79
C LEU A 93 -12.85 -11.29 -4.51
N SER A 94 -13.14 -10.23 -3.76
CA SER A 94 -14.50 -9.87 -3.36
C SER A 94 -15.23 -8.97 -4.35
N TYR A 95 -14.51 -8.26 -5.23
CA TYR A 95 -15.05 -7.37 -6.26
C TYR A 95 -14.76 -7.91 -7.65
#